data_AF-A0A9J9ES44-F1
#
_entry.id   AF-A0A9J9ES44-F1
#
_cell.length_a   1.000
_cell.length_b   1.000
_cell.length_c   1.000
_cell.angle_alpha   90.00
_cell.angle_beta   90.00
_cell.angle_gamma   90.00
#
_symmetry.space_group_name_H-M   'P 1'
#
loop_
_entity.id
_entity.type
_entity.pdbx_description
1 polymer ?
#
loop_
_entity_poly.entity_id
_entity_poly.type
_entity_poly.pdbx_seq_one_letter_code
_entity_poly.pdbx_strand_id
1 'polypeptide(L)'
;MLNHVGSVNSVLPEVDTNPVVVIGDSNIDLYITDDDLTLNSTGEPYLVSGRLAIAQDIKHMIRETGYVVRMIGERSSDLRQHYMKLIEIEMEEDRRLTPGTAKVTELSINTLTVTANTVEYGPLNIGVTYG
;
A
#
# COMPACT_ATOMS: atom_id res chain seq x y z
N MET A 1 17.97 -6.94 -42.91
CA MET A 1 18.53 -6.33 -41.68
C MET A 1 17.45 -5.42 -41.12
N LEU A 2 16.69 -5.90 -40.13
CA LEU A 2 15.57 -5.18 -39.53
C LEU A 2 16.13 -4.38 -38.35
N ASN A 3 16.05 -3.05 -38.45
CA ASN A 3 16.54 -2.14 -37.42
C ASN A 3 15.46 -1.87 -36.37
N HIS A 4 15.92 -1.96 -35.13
CA HIS A 4 15.57 -1.11 -33.99
C HIS A 4 14.18 -1.30 -33.38
N VAL A 5 14.18 -2.11 -32.32
CA VAL A 5 13.14 -2.23 -31.30
C VAL A 5 12.85 -0.85 -30.73
N GLY A 6 11.67 -0.31 -31.01
CA GLY A 6 11.12 0.83 -30.27
C GLY A 6 10.97 0.41 -28.82
N SER A 7 11.87 0.90 -27.97
CA SER A 7 11.75 0.86 -26.52
C SER A 7 10.45 1.57 -26.16
N VAL A 8 9.44 0.79 -25.81
CA VAL A 8 8.25 1.28 -25.10
C VAL A 8 8.74 1.78 -23.75
N ASN A 9 9.10 3.06 -23.68
CA ASN A 9 9.14 3.79 -22.43
C ASN A 9 7.70 3.82 -21.91
N SER A 10 7.30 2.77 -21.21
CA SER A 10 6.27 2.85 -20.19
C SER A 10 6.80 3.83 -19.15
N VAL A 11 6.52 5.11 -19.35
CA VAL A 11 6.54 6.09 -18.28
C VAL A 11 5.49 5.58 -17.29
N LEU A 12 5.94 4.78 -16.32
CA LEU A 12 5.21 4.60 -15.08
C LEU A 12 4.93 6.02 -14.60
N PRO A 13 3.67 6.38 -14.30
CA PRO A 13 3.40 7.71 -13.77
C PRO A 13 4.35 7.90 -12.59
N GLU A 14 5.06 9.02 -12.56
CA GLU A 14 5.89 9.41 -11.42
C GLU A 14 5.02 9.29 -10.18
N VAL A 15 5.18 8.17 -9.47
CA VAL A 15 4.62 8.01 -8.14
C VAL A 15 5.25 9.15 -7.38
N ASP A 16 4.40 10.00 -6.84
CA ASP A 16 4.68 11.02 -5.86
C ASP A 16 5.55 10.40 -4.74
N THR A 17 6.86 10.38 -4.97
CA THR A 17 7.87 9.66 -4.17
C THR A 17 8.55 10.59 -3.19
N ASN A 18 8.21 11.88 -3.24
CA ASN A 18 8.54 12.80 -2.18
C ASN A 18 7.35 12.81 -1.20
N PRO A 19 7.57 12.62 0.11
CA PRO A 19 6.52 12.79 1.09
C PRO A 19 6.02 14.25 1.04
N VAL A 20 4.83 14.46 0.49
CA VAL A 20 4.19 15.77 0.39
C VAL A 20 3.27 15.97 1.58
N VAL A 21 3.53 17.03 2.35
CA VAL A 21 2.61 17.52 3.38
C VAL A 21 1.66 18.52 2.75
N VAL A 22 0.37 18.17 2.69
CA VAL A 22 -0.69 19.09 2.29
C VAL A 22 -1.13 19.86 3.53
N ILE A 23 -0.80 21.15 3.59
CA ILE A 23 -1.13 22.00 4.73
C ILE A 23 -2.66 22.19 4.78
N GLY A 24 -3.29 21.68 5.83
CA GLY A 24 -4.75 21.68 6.02
C GLY A 24 -5.40 20.29 5.99
N ASP A 25 -4.62 19.24 5.70
CA ASP A 25 -5.08 17.86 5.87
C ASP A 25 -5.13 17.49 7.37
N SER A 26 -6.16 16.74 7.76
CA SER A 26 -6.33 16.25 9.13
C SER A 26 -5.56 14.96 9.40
N ASN A 27 -4.97 14.34 8.36
CA ASN A 27 -4.24 13.08 8.44
C ASN A 27 -2.75 13.30 8.12
N ILE A 28 -2.00 13.82 9.09
CA ILE A 28 -0.54 13.94 8.99
C ILE A 28 0.08 12.84 9.85
N ASP A 29 0.99 12.05 9.27
CA ASP A 29 1.75 11.01 9.95
C ASP A 29 3.27 11.16 9.68
N LEU A 30 4.11 10.44 10.43
CA LEU A 30 5.53 10.28 10.15
C LEU A 30 5.72 9.40 8.92
N TYR A 31 6.62 9.77 8.02
CA TYR A 31 6.87 8.96 6.83
C TYR A 31 7.79 7.78 7.17
N ILE A 32 7.24 6.57 7.10
CA ILE A 32 7.95 5.31 7.41
C ILE A 32 8.26 4.54 6.13
N THR A 33 9.54 4.22 5.94
CA THR A 33 10.03 3.37 4.83
C THR A 33 10.85 2.23 5.41
N ASP A 34 10.63 1.01 4.92
CA ASP A 34 11.37 -0.19 5.38
C ASP A 34 11.37 -0.39 6.90
N ASP A 35 10.24 -0.11 7.55
CA ASP A 35 10.04 -0.19 8.99
C ASP A 35 10.89 0.79 9.83
N ASP A 36 11.45 1.84 9.20
CA ASP A 36 12.22 2.90 9.86
C ASP A 36 11.74 4.32 9.47
N LEU A 37 12.09 5.31 10.31
CA LEU A 37 11.79 6.72 10.06
C LEU A 37 12.63 7.25 8.90
N THR A 38 11.96 7.85 7.92
CA THR A 38 12.66 8.52 6.83
C THR A 38 13.08 9.91 7.30
N LEU A 39 14.38 10.16 7.40
CA LEU A 39 14.92 11.44 7.85
C LEU A 39 15.39 12.32 6.68
N ASN A 40 15.24 13.63 6.83
CA ASN A 40 15.85 14.62 5.94
C ASN A 40 17.36 14.80 6.21
N SER A 41 18.02 15.62 5.39
CA SER A 41 19.48 15.90 5.52
C SER A 41 19.89 16.56 6.84
N THR A 42 18.92 17.05 7.63
CA THR A 42 19.11 17.71 8.93
C THR A 42 18.78 16.77 10.10
N GLY A 43 18.28 15.56 9.82
CA GLY A 43 17.90 14.57 10.84
C GLY A 43 16.46 14.71 11.36
N GLU A 44 15.61 15.48 10.69
CA GLU A 44 14.19 15.58 11.02
C GLU A 44 13.37 14.55 10.22
N PRO A 45 12.37 13.90 10.82
CA PRO A 45 11.48 13.00 10.09
C PRO A 45 10.71 13.71 9.00
N TYR A 46 10.58 13.08 7.84
CA TYR A 46 9.58 13.48 6.87
C TYR A 46 8.18 13.21 7.40
N LEU A 47 7.24 14.07 7.00
CA LEU A 47 5.83 13.93 7.31
C LEU A 47 5.09 13.59 6.03
N VAL A 48 4.04 12.79 6.14
CA VAL A 48 3.21 12.33 5.04
C VAL A 48 1.75 12.66 5.31
N SER A 49 1.00 13.06 4.29
CA SER A 49 -0.44 13.28 4.41
C SER A 49 -1.23 12.70 3.23
N GLY A 50 -2.55 12.82 3.28
CA GLY A 50 -3.46 12.43 2.22
C GLY A 50 -3.34 10.96 1.82
N ARG A 51 -3.24 10.69 0.52
CA ARG A 51 -3.22 9.33 -0.04
C ARG A 51 -2.08 8.47 0.52
N LEU A 52 -0.90 9.05 0.70
CA LEU A 52 0.27 8.30 1.16
C LEU A 52 0.16 7.93 2.65
N ALA A 53 -0.42 8.81 3.48
CA ALA A 53 -0.71 8.49 4.88
C ALA A 53 -1.74 7.36 5.00
N ILE A 54 -2.82 7.42 4.21
CA ILE A 54 -3.82 6.34 4.14
C ILE A 54 -3.17 5.00 3.70
N ALA A 55 -2.29 5.05 2.70
CA ALA A 55 -1.57 3.88 2.23
C ALA A 55 -0.69 3.26 3.32
N GLN A 56 0.00 4.11 4.09
CA GLN A 56 0.85 3.70 5.21
C GLN A 56 0.01 3.05 6.32
N ASP A 57 -1.10 3.66 6.71
CA ASP A 57 -2.01 3.12 7.73
C ASP A 57 -2.54 1.73 7.34
N ILE A 58 -2.96 1.56 6.09
CA ILE A 58 -3.42 0.25 5.60
C ILE A 58 -2.29 -0.78 5.64
N LYS A 59 -1.07 -0.41 5.26
CA LYS A 59 0.09 -1.29 5.32
C LYS A 59 0.40 -1.69 6.78
N HIS A 60 0.30 -0.77 7.72
CA HIS A 60 0.47 -1.07 9.14
C HIS A 60 -0.63 -1.99 9.66
N MET A 61 -1.90 -1.68 9.40
CA MET A 61 -3.04 -2.52 9.79
C MET A 61 -2.87 -3.97 9.28
N ILE A 62 -2.47 -4.15 8.02
CA ILE A 62 -2.24 -5.47 7.44
C ILE A 62 -1.15 -6.25 8.19
N ARG A 63 -0.12 -5.55 8.68
CA ARG A 63 0.96 -6.16 9.48
C ARG A 63 0.51 -6.43 10.91
N GLU A 64 -0.24 -5.51 11.52
CA GLU A 64 -0.72 -5.57 12.91
C GLU A 64 -1.76 -6.68 13.12
N THR A 65 -2.64 -6.91 12.15
CA THR A 65 -3.62 -8.02 12.18
C THR A 65 -2.95 -9.40 12.17
N GLY A 66 -1.71 -9.49 11.67
CA GLY A 66 -0.93 -10.72 11.61
C GLY A 66 -1.47 -11.76 10.62
N TYR A 67 -2.46 -11.43 9.79
CA TYR A 67 -3.00 -12.36 8.79
C TYR A 67 -1.97 -12.75 7.74
N VAL A 68 -1.15 -11.79 7.30
CA VAL A 68 -0.05 -12.06 6.36
C VAL A 68 0.99 -13.02 6.95
N VAL A 69 1.25 -12.95 8.25
CA VAL A 69 2.17 -13.87 8.94
C VAL A 69 1.61 -15.29 8.95
N ARG A 70 0.30 -15.46 9.15
CA ARG A 70 -0.37 -16.77 9.09
C ARG A 70 -0.38 -17.37 7.69
N MET A 71 -0.24 -16.55 6.65
CA MET A 71 -0.12 -17.02 5.27
C MET A 71 1.30 -17.54 4.94
N ILE A 72 2.31 -17.28 5.78
CA ILE A 72 3.68 -17.76 5.57
C ILE A 72 3.70 -19.28 5.77
N GLY A 73 4.11 -19.99 4.71
CA GLY A 73 4.13 -21.46 4.72
C GLY A 73 2.76 -22.13 4.58
N GLU A 74 1.67 -21.36 4.51
CA GLU A 74 0.32 -21.88 4.26
C GLU A 74 0.15 -22.27 2.79
N ARG A 75 -0.24 -23.53 2.55
CA ARG A 75 -0.39 -24.13 1.22
C ARG A 75 -1.85 -24.26 0.79
N SER A 76 -2.79 -24.14 1.71
CA SER A 76 -4.22 -24.18 1.43
C SER A 76 -4.68 -22.89 0.76
N SER A 77 -5.11 -22.98 -0.49
CA SER A 77 -5.69 -21.85 -1.22
C SER A 77 -6.92 -21.28 -0.51
N ASP A 78 -7.73 -22.13 0.13
CA ASP A 78 -8.94 -21.70 0.83
C ASP A 78 -8.61 -20.87 2.08
N LEU A 79 -7.59 -21.28 2.86
CA LEU A 79 -7.15 -20.52 4.03
C LEU A 79 -6.48 -19.21 3.64
N ARG A 80 -5.68 -19.19 2.56
CA ARG A 80 -5.11 -17.96 2.02
C ARG A 80 -6.20 -16.98 1.58
N GLN A 81 -7.20 -17.46 0.85
CA GLN A 81 -8.37 -16.66 0.45
C GLN A 81 -9.16 -16.15 1.67
N HIS A 82 -9.28 -16.97 2.71
CA HIS A 82 -9.92 -16.55 3.95
C HIS A 82 -9.17 -15.38 4.61
N TYR A 83 -7.84 -15.45 4.75
CA TYR A 83 -7.05 -14.36 5.31
C TYR A 83 -7.08 -13.09 4.46
N MET A 84 -7.02 -13.22 3.13
CA MET A 84 -7.20 -12.07 2.23
C MET A 84 -8.57 -11.42 2.40
N LYS A 85 -9.62 -12.21 2.58
CA LYS A 85 -10.98 -11.69 2.82
C LYS A 85 -11.09 -10.96 4.16
N LEU A 86 -10.42 -11.45 5.20
CA LEU A 86 -10.36 -10.75 6.49
C LEU A 86 -9.66 -9.40 6.35
N ILE A 87 -8.54 -9.33 5.62
CA ILE A 87 -7.89 -8.05 5.33
C ILE A 87 -8.82 -7.10 4.59
N GLU A 88 -9.56 -7.57 3.58
CA GLU A 88 -10.55 -6.73 2.89
C GLU A 88 -11.61 -6.19 3.85
N ILE A 89 -12.12 -7.01 4.79
CA ILE A 89 -13.11 -6.57 5.77
C ILE A 89 -12.53 -5.47 6.68
N GLU A 90 -11.31 -5.65 7.18
CA GLU A 90 -10.64 -4.64 8.01
C GLU A 90 -10.41 -3.34 7.25
N MET A 91 -10.09 -3.40 5.96
CA MET A 91 -9.97 -2.21 5.12
C MET A 91 -11.31 -1.48 4.94
N GLU A 92 -12.42 -2.19 4.85
CA GLU A 92 -13.74 -1.60 4.68
C GLU A 92 -14.21 -0.83 5.93
N GLU A 93 -13.60 -1.06 7.10
CA GLU A 93 -13.82 -0.26 8.31
C GLU A 93 -13.12 1.12 8.24
N ASP A 94 -12.17 1.32 7.31
CA ASP A 94 -11.52 2.62 7.09
C ASP A 94 -12.44 3.55 6.28
N ARG A 95 -13.01 4.54 6.99
CA ARG A 95 -13.93 5.54 6.43
C ARG A 95 -13.34 6.42 5.32
N ARG A 96 -12.01 6.44 5.17
CA ARG A 96 -11.31 7.19 4.12
C ARG A 96 -11.30 6.45 2.79
N LEU A 97 -11.63 5.16 2.81
CA LEU A 97 -11.84 4.34 1.62
C LEU A 97 -13.32 4.37 1.21
N THR A 98 -13.55 4.27 -0.10
CA THR A 98 -14.88 4.10 -0.68
C THR A 98 -15.30 2.64 -0.46
N PRO A 99 -16.41 2.37 0.24
CA PRO A 99 -16.84 1.01 0.51
C PRO A 99 -17.10 0.20 -0.77
N GLY A 100 -16.75 -1.08 -0.74
CA GLY A 100 -16.88 -2.01 -1.86
C GLY A 100 -15.79 -1.87 -2.93
N THR A 101 -14.78 -1.04 -2.69
CA THR A 101 -13.64 -0.87 -3.60
C THR A 101 -12.36 -1.53 -3.10
N ALA A 102 -12.30 -1.93 -1.82
CA ALA A 102 -11.15 -2.64 -1.28
C ALA A 102 -11.07 -4.05 -1.88
N LYS A 103 -9.89 -4.40 -2.37
CA LYS A 103 -9.60 -5.71 -2.93
C LYS A 103 -8.17 -6.10 -2.62
N VAL A 104 -8.01 -7.34 -2.15
CA VAL A 104 -6.71 -7.93 -1.83
C VAL A 104 -6.47 -9.10 -2.76
N THR A 105 -5.34 -9.09 -3.44
CA THR A 105 -4.94 -10.15 -4.37
C THR A 105 -3.52 -10.59 -4.09
N GLU A 106 -3.23 -11.86 -4.30
CA GLU A 106 -1.87 -12.36 -4.22
C GLU A 106 -1.17 -12.16 -5.56
N LEU A 107 -0.04 -11.43 -5.56
CA LEU A 107 0.78 -11.24 -6.76
C LEU A 107 1.77 -12.39 -6.92
N SER A 108 2.39 -12.78 -5.82
CA SER A 108 3.30 -13.92 -5.72
C SER A 108 3.28 -14.48 -4.31
N ILE A 109 3.91 -15.64 -4.14
CA ILE A 109 4.23 -16.17 -2.81
C ILE A 109 4.89 -15.04 -2.00
N ASN A 110 4.34 -14.74 -0.82
CA ASN A 110 4.83 -13.70 0.09
C ASN A 110 4.61 -12.23 -0.34
N THR A 111 3.82 -11.98 -1.40
CA THR A 111 3.49 -10.60 -1.84
C THR A 111 2.00 -10.46 -2.15
N LEU A 112 1.34 -9.55 -1.43
CA LEU A 112 -0.04 -9.12 -1.69
C LEU A 112 -0.04 -7.78 -2.45
N THR A 113 -0.99 -7.64 -3.36
CA THR A 113 -1.38 -6.37 -3.97
C THR A 113 -2.75 -5.99 -3.43
N VAL A 114 -2.82 -4.80 -2.85
CA VAL A 114 -4.01 -4.23 -2.25
C VAL A 114 -4.44 -3.02 -3.08
N THR A 115 -5.70 -3.00 -3.49
CA THR A 115 -6.27 -1.89 -4.25
C THR A 115 -7.53 -1.37 -3.58
N ALA A 116 -7.71 -0.06 -3.51
CA ALA A 116 -8.92 0.58 -3.02
C ALA A 116 -9.08 1.95 -3.67
N ASN A 117 -10.28 2.54 -3.63
CA ASN A 117 -10.48 3.94 -3.98
C ASN A 117 -10.66 4.75 -2.70
N THR A 118 -9.84 5.78 -2.51
CA THR A 118 -10.04 6.76 -1.44
C THR A 118 -11.14 7.74 -1.83
N VAL A 119 -11.86 8.26 -0.83
CA VAL A 119 -12.98 9.20 -1.05
C VAL A 119 -12.50 10.51 -1.66
N GLU A 120 -11.38 11.05 -1.14
CA GLU A 120 -10.87 12.37 -1.53
C GLU A 120 -9.75 12.31 -2.59
N TYR A 121 -8.96 11.23 -2.57
CA TYR A 121 -7.73 11.15 -3.36
C TYR A 121 -7.82 10.17 -4.53
N GLY A 122 -8.93 9.50 -4.81
CA GLY A 122 -9.04 8.54 -5.92
C GLY A 122 -8.31 7.20 -5.67
N PRO A 123 -7.88 6.48 -6.73
CA PRO A 123 -7.40 5.09 -6.60
C PRO A 123 -6.06 4.98 -5.87
N LEU A 124 -5.97 3.91 -5.08
CA LEU A 124 -4.84 3.52 -4.25
C LEU A 124 -4.41 2.10 -4.62
N ASN A 125 -3.12 1.89 -4.78
CA ASN A 125 -2.50 0.59 -5.02
C ASN A 125 -1.30 0.45 -4.08
N ILE A 126 -1.27 -0.62 -3.30
CA ILE A 126 -0.25 -0.88 -2.28
C ILE A 126 0.28 -2.29 -2.50
N GLY A 127 1.61 -2.41 -2.60
CA GLY A 127 2.30 -3.69 -2.54
C GLY A 127 2.72 -3.99 -1.11
N VAL A 128 2.31 -5.15 -0.59
CA VAL A 128 2.70 -5.63 0.75
C VAL A 128 3.48 -6.92 0.59
N THR A 129 4.78 -6.86 0.87
CA THR A 129 5.66 -8.04 0.91
C THR A 129 5.88 -8.43 2.37
N TYR A 130 5.80 -9.73 2.67
CA TYR A 130 5.91 -10.30 4.01
C TYR A 130 6.72 -11.58 3.94
N GLY A 131 7.79 -11.74 4.73
CA GLY A 131 8.66 -12.92 4.65
C GLY A 131 9.83 -12.85 5.62
#